data_AF-A0A0J6XN62-F1
#
_entry.id   AF-A0A0J6XN62-F1
#
_cell.length_a   1.000
_cell.length_b   1.000
_cell.length_c   1.000
_cell.angle_alpha   90.00
_cell.angle_beta   90.00
_cell.angle_gamma   90.00
#
_symmetry.space_group_name_H-M   'P 1'
#
loop_
_entity.id
_entity.type
_entity.pdbx_description
1 polymer ?
#
loop_
_entity_poly.entity_id
_entity_poly.type
_entity_poly.pdbx_seq_one_letter_code
_entity_poly.pdbx_strand_id
1 'polypeptide(L)'
;MTENPWTPAHQAVESSDHAELTRLLDEGADVNEVCWGMTLLEHAVDLEGDSALKSGTPIDSRLTVILLAYGADPIPQPPGRMSAMDLADFYGHDTAYRLIDRMTAAAASRPRSRLWSWRRSRKD
;
A
#
# COMPACT_ATOMS: atom_id res chain seq x y z
N MET A 1 23.67 8.98 -17.94
CA MET A 1 22.59 8.03 -17.64
C MET A 1 21.61 8.79 -16.78
N THR A 2 20.39 9.03 -17.27
CA THR A 2 19.35 9.67 -16.47
C THR A 2 18.99 8.72 -15.33
N GLU A 3 19.19 9.16 -14.09
CA GLU A 3 18.77 8.38 -12.92
C GLU A 3 17.24 8.22 -12.98
N ASN A 4 16.77 7.00 -12.71
CA ASN A 4 15.34 6.75 -12.60
C ASN A 4 14.83 7.53 -11.37
N PRO A 5 13.86 8.44 -11.52
CA PRO A 5 13.35 9.21 -10.38
C PRO A 5 12.64 8.33 -9.34
N TRP A 6 12.28 7.10 -9.69
CA TRP A 6 11.59 6.16 -8.80
C TRP A 6 12.57 5.28 -8.00
N THR A 7 12.16 4.89 -6.78
CA THR A 7 12.75 3.73 -6.12
C THR A 7 12.50 2.46 -6.97
N PRO A 8 13.27 1.37 -6.79
CA PRO A 8 13.02 0.14 -7.53
C PRO A 8 11.59 -0.39 -7.41
N ALA A 9 10.96 -0.35 -6.22
CA ALA A 9 9.60 -0.83 -6.05
C ALA A 9 8.56 0.13 -6.68
N HIS A 10 8.75 1.44 -6.59
CA HIS A 10 7.90 2.38 -7.33
C HIS A 10 8.05 2.23 -8.85
N GLN A 11 9.24 1.90 -9.36
CA GLN A 11 9.42 1.61 -10.78
C GLN A 11 8.67 0.33 -11.22
N ALA A 12 8.69 -0.71 -10.38
CA ALA A 12 7.94 -1.92 -10.64
C ALA A 12 6.43 -1.64 -10.65
N VAL A 13 5.94 -0.81 -9.73
CA VAL A 13 4.55 -0.30 -9.76
C VAL A 13 4.28 0.45 -11.07
N GLU A 14 5.04 1.50 -11.40
CA GLU A 14 4.89 2.32 -12.62
C GLU A 14 4.82 1.46 -13.90
N SER A 15 5.61 0.38 -13.94
CA SER A 15 5.68 -0.51 -15.10
C SER A 15 4.61 -1.61 -15.12
N SER A 16 3.73 -1.66 -14.11
CA SER A 16 2.82 -2.78 -13.83
C SER A 16 3.52 -4.15 -13.79
N ASP A 17 4.78 -4.18 -13.34
CA ASP A 17 5.59 -5.40 -13.24
C ASP A 17 5.36 -6.09 -11.90
N HIS A 18 4.30 -6.91 -11.86
CA HIS A 18 3.91 -7.67 -10.67
C HIS A 18 5.03 -8.60 -10.18
N ALA A 19 5.78 -9.22 -11.09
CA ALA A 19 6.79 -10.22 -10.73
C ALA A 19 7.99 -9.56 -10.08
N GLU A 20 8.45 -8.44 -10.64
CA GLU A 20 9.54 -7.66 -10.06
C GLU A 20 9.12 -7.01 -8.73
N LEU A 21 7.89 -6.48 -8.64
CA LEU A 21 7.37 -5.94 -7.39
C LEU A 21 7.36 -7.00 -6.28
N THR A 22 6.82 -8.19 -6.55
CA THR A 22 6.81 -9.31 -5.59
C THR A 22 8.24 -9.71 -5.19
N ARG A 23 9.17 -9.82 -6.15
CA ARG A 23 10.57 -10.15 -5.87
C ARG A 23 11.22 -9.14 -4.93
N LEU A 24 11.03 -7.83 -5.18
CA LEU A 24 11.57 -6.76 -4.36
C LEU A 24 11.00 -6.79 -2.93
N LEU A 25 9.69 -7.04 -2.79
CA LEU A 25 9.05 -7.15 -1.49
C LEU A 25 9.53 -8.40 -0.72
N ASP A 26 9.71 -9.53 -1.40
CA ASP A 26 10.30 -10.74 -0.81
C ASP A 26 11.75 -10.53 -0.33
N GLU A 27 12.50 -9.67 -1.01
CA GLU A 27 13.86 -9.27 -0.62
C GLU A 27 13.90 -8.24 0.51
N GLY A 28 12.73 -7.80 1.00
CA GLY A 28 12.60 -6.91 2.15
C GLY A 28 12.54 -5.43 1.79
N ALA A 29 12.16 -5.07 0.56
CA ALA A 29 11.77 -3.70 0.26
C ALA A 29 10.64 -3.25 1.21
N ASP A 30 10.69 -2.00 1.68
CA ASP A 30 9.67 -1.47 2.57
C ASP A 30 8.36 -1.27 1.80
N VAL A 31 7.34 -2.06 2.11
CA VAL A 31 6.02 -2.00 1.47
C VAL A 31 5.32 -0.64 1.68
N ASN A 32 5.74 0.13 2.69
CA ASN A 32 5.23 1.45 3.02
C ASN A 32 6.20 2.58 2.63
N GLU A 33 7.23 2.29 1.82
CA GLU A 33 8.15 3.33 1.37
C GLU A 33 7.40 4.43 0.62
N VAL A 34 7.91 5.66 0.73
CA VAL A 34 7.33 6.83 0.11
C VAL A 34 8.29 7.39 -0.94
N CYS A 35 7.84 7.44 -2.20
CA CYS A 35 8.54 8.09 -3.30
C CYS A 35 7.62 9.13 -3.95
N TRP A 36 8.14 10.34 -4.19
CA TRP A 36 7.35 11.47 -4.71
C TRP A 36 6.06 11.77 -3.94
N GLY A 37 6.09 11.48 -2.63
CA GLY A 37 4.97 11.69 -1.71
C GLY A 37 3.82 10.69 -1.87
N MET A 38 4.04 9.56 -2.55
CA MET A 38 3.13 8.42 -2.55
C MET A 38 3.78 7.25 -1.86
N THR A 39 3.01 6.54 -1.04
CA THR A 39 3.29 5.13 -0.72
C THR A 39 3.16 4.27 -1.98
N LEU A 40 3.70 3.04 -1.93
CA LEU A 40 3.46 2.07 -3.00
C LEU A 40 1.96 1.80 -3.23
N LEU A 41 1.16 1.74 -2.16
CA LEU A 41 -0.28 1.47 -2.25
C LEU A 41 -1.03 2.63 -2.94
N GLU A 42 -0.72 3.87 -2.60
CA GLU A 42 -1.29 5.04 -3.27
C GLU A 42 -0.91 5.06 -4.76
N HIS A 43 0.36 4.80 -5.07
CA HIS A 43 0.83 4.77 -6.45
C HIS A 43 0.14 3.67 -7.26
N ALA A 44 -0.05 2.48 -6.69
CA ALA A 44 -0.74 1.38 -7.36
C ALA A 44 -2.21 1.71 -7.68
N VAL A 45 -2.96 2.26 -6.72
CA VAL A 45 -4.37 2.64 -6.94
C VAL A 45 -4.49 3.74 -8.00
N ASP A 46 -3.60 4.74 -7.96
CA ASP A 46 -3.56 5.81 -8.96
C ASP A 46 -3.26 5.28 -10.36
N LEU A 47 -2.21 4.47 -10.51
CA LEU A 47 -1.79 3.90 -11.79
C LEU A 47 -2.88 2.98 -12.38
N GLU A 48 -3.46 2.09 -11.58
CA GLU A 48 -4.50 1.16 -12.01
C GLU A 48 -5.75 1.92 -12.48
N GLY A 49 -6.16 2.95 -11.73
CA GLY A 49 -7.30 3.81 -12.07
C GLY A 49 -7.06 4.66 -13.31
N ASP A 50 -5.93 5.37 -13.38
CA ASP A 50 -5.57 6.22 -14.52
C ASP A 50 -5.36 5.41 -15.80
N SER A 51 -4.75 4.23 -15.71
CA SER A 51 -4.57 3.32 -16.85
C SER A 51 -5.91 2.85 -17.41
N ALA A 52 -6.87 2.48 -16.55
CA ALA A 52 -8.21 2.09 -16.96
C ALA A 52 -8.99 3.26 -17.57
N LEU A 53 -8.91 4.45 -16.96
CA LEU A 53 -9.55 5.66 -17.46
C LEU A 53 -9.05 6.01 -18.87
N LYS A 54 -7.75 5.90 -19.12
CA LYS A 54 -7.13 6.19 -20.43
C LYS A 54 -7.44 5.13 -21.49
N SER A 55 -7.43 3.87 -21.12
CA SER A 55 -7.61 2.75 -22.06
C SER A 55 -9.07 2.37 -22.30
N GLY A 56 -9.98 2.74 -21.39
CA GLY A 56 -11.38 2.32 -21.41
C GLY A 56 -11.58 0.84 -21.03
N THR A 57 -10.57 0.16 -20.49
CA THR A 57 -10.69 -1.22 -19.99
C THR A 57 -11.13 -1.24 -18.53
N PRO A 58 -11.67 -2.37 -18.03
CA PRO A 58 -11.87 -2.53 -16.59
C PRO A 58 -10.57 -2.34 -15.81
N ILE A 59 -10.67 -1.80 -14.60
CA ILE A 59 -9.53 -1.62 -13.70
C ILE A 59 -8.95 -2.99 -13.31
N ASP A 60 -7.64 -3.18 -13.52
CA ASP A 60 -6.86 -4.28 -12.95
C ASP A 60 -6.48 -3.92 -11.52
N SER A 61 -6.59 -4.84 -10.57
CA SER A 61 -6.37 -4.58 -9.14
C SER A 61 -5.18 -5.34 -8.57
N ARG A 62 -4.36 -5.96 -9.42
CA ARG A 62 -3.31 -6.89 -8.98
C ARG A 62 -2.22 -6.22 -8.16
N LEU A 63 -1.77 -5.01 -8.50
CA LEU A 63 -0.76 -4.30 -7.71
C LEU A 63 -1.31 -3.96 -6.34
N THR A 64 -2.54 -3.45 -6.29
CA THR A 64 -3.25 -3.18 -5.03
C THR A 64 -3.34 -4.44 -4.16
N VAL A 65 -3.74 -5.58 -4.75
CA VAL A 65 -3.85 -6.85 -4.02
C VAL A 65 -2.51 -7.34 -3.50
N ILE A 66 -1.44 -7.25 -4.30
CA ILE A 66 -0.08 -7.64 -3.88
C ILE A 66 0.34 -6.80 -2.67
N LEU A 67 0.27 -5.47 -2.77
CA LEU A 67 0.74 -4.59 -1.70
C LEU A 67 -0.03 -4.79 -0.39
N LEU A 68 -1.35 -4.93 -0.45
CA LEU A 68 -2.16 -5.25 0.72
C LEU A 68 -1.83 -6.64 1.30
N ALA A 69 -1.52 -7.64 0.47
CA ALA A 69 -1.10 -8.96 0.93
C ALA A 69 0.26 -8.94 1.65
N TYR A 70 1.17 -8.05 1.24
CA TYR A 70 2.46 -7.81 1.90
C TYR A 70 2.38 -6.85 3.11
N GLY A 71 1.17 -6.36 3.44
CA GLY A 71 0.95 -5.57 4.65
C GLY A 71 1.16 -4.07 4.47
N ALA A 72 0.95 -3.54 3.26
CA ALA A 72 0.81 -2.10 3.07
C ALA A 72 -0.23 -1.52 4.04
N ASP A 73 0.10 -0.40 4.67
CA ASP A 73 -0.80 0.31 5.57
C ASP A 73 -1.89 1.01 4.73
N PRO A 74 -3.18 0.66 4.90
CA PRO A 74 -4.26 1.32 4.19
C PRO A 74 -4.49 2.77 4.67
N ILE A 75 -3.89 3.18 5.79
CA ILE A 75 -4.00 4.53 6.34
C ILE A 75 -2.70 5.29 6.05
N PRO A 76 -2.74 6.37 5.24
CA PRO A 76 -1.52 7.03 4.79
C PRO A 76 -0.82 7.85 5.87
N GLN A 77 0.47 8.09 5.66
CA GLN A 77 1.28 9.11 6.34
C GLN A 77 2.01 9.95 5.27
N PRO A 78 2.05 11.31 5.32
CA PRO A 78 1.41 12.24 6.24
C PRO A 78 0.11 12.89 5.69
N PRO A 79 -0.72 13.51 6.55
CA PRO A 79 -2.01 14.10 6.18
C PRO A 79 -1.88 15.28 5.20
N GLY A 80 -2.77 15.35 4.20
CA GLY A 80 -2.91 16.47 3.26
C GLY A 80 -2.84 16.12 1.76
N ARG A 81 -2.50 14.87 1.40
CA ARG A 81 -2.65 14.31 0.05
C ARG A 81 -3.87 13.39 -0.05
N MET A 82 -4.32 13.10 -1.27
CA MET A 82 -5.30 12.04 -1.52
C MET A 82 -4.73 10.71 -1.03
N SER A 83 -5.46 10.05 -0.13
CA SER A 83 -5.16 8.70 0.32
C SER A 83 -5.42 7.67 -0.77
N ALA A 84 -4.93 6.44 -0.58
CA ALA A 84 -5.30 5.32 -1.45
C ALA A 84 -6.83 5.09 -1.51
N MET A 85 -7.55 5.39 -0.42
CA MET A 85 -9.01 5.33 -0.39
C MET A 85 -9.66 6.45 -1.22
N ASP A 86 -9.14 7.68 -1.13
CA ASP A 86 -9.63 8.82 -1.92
C ASP A 86 -9.38 8.60 -3.41
N LEU A 87 -8.22 8.04 -3.77
CA LEU A 87 -7.91 7.65 -5.15
C LEU A 87 -8.85 6.55 -5.63
N ALA A 88 -9.11 5.53 -4.79
CA ALA A 88 -10.03 4.46 -5.16
C ALA A 88 -11.45 4.96 -5.41
N ASP A 89 -11.95 5.88 -4.57
CA ASP A 89 -13.24 6.54 -4.77
C ASP A 89 -13.25 7.39 -6.06
N PHE A 90 -12.21 8.21 -6.25
CA PHE A 90 -12.07 9.08 -7.42
C PHE A 90 -12.12 8.34 -8.76
N TYR A 91 -11.44 7.20 -8.87
CA TYR A 91 -11.41 6.39 -10.09
C TYR A 91 -12.58 5.38 -10.19
N GLY A 92 -13.40 5.24 -9.15
CA GLY A 92 -14.39 4.14 -9.09
C GLY A 92 -13.74 2.75 -9.00
N HIS A 93 -12.60 2.65 -8.35
CA HIS A 93 -11.84 1.42 -8.13
C HIS A 93 -12.45 0.59 -7.00
N ASP A 94 -13.60 -0.02 -7.28
CA ASP A 94 -14.44 -0.75 -6.31
C ASP A 94 -13.67 -1.82 -5.52
N THR A 95 -12.74 -2.52 -6.19
CA THR A 95 -11.95 -3.59 -5.55
C THR A 95 -10.98 -3.00 -4.53
N ALA A 96 -10.22 -1.96 -4.90
CA ALA A 96 -9.32 -1.28 -3.98
C ALA A 96 -10.10 -0.70 -2.80
N TYR A 97 -11.19 0.02 -3.07
CA TYR A 97 -12.03 0.64 -2.04
C TYR A 97 -12.48 -0.38 -0.99
N ARG A 98 -13.05 -1.51 -1.42
CA ARG A 98 -13.58 -2.54 -0.51
C ARG A 98 -12.47 -3.24 0.29
N LEU A 99 -11.31 -3.46 -0.31
CA LEU A 99 -10.19 -4.09 0.38
C LEU A 99 -9.58 -3.15 1.43
N ILE A 100 -9.36 -1.88 1.07
CA ILE A 100 -8.84 -0.84 1.95
C ILE A 100 -9.81 -0.59 3.12
N ASP A 101 -11.12 -0.46 2.86
CA ASP A 101 -12.15 -0.31 3.90
C ASP A 101 -12.11 -1.47 4.89
N ARG A 102 -12.10 -2.70 4.38
CA ARG A 102 -12.05 -3.92 5.21
C ARG A 102 -10.79 -3.97 6.07
N MET A 103 -9.62 -3.64 5.52
CA MET A 103 -8.36 -3.68 6.27
C MET A 103 -8.28 -2.56 7.31
N THR A 104 -8.82 -1.39 7.00
CA THR A 104 -8.92 -0.25 7.93
C THR A 104 -9.85 -0.58 9.10
N ALA A 105 -11.03 -1.15 8.84
CA ALA A 105 -11.96 -1.59 9.88
C ALA A 105 -11.35 -2.72 10.75
N ALA A 106 -10.59 -3.64 10.14
CA ALA A 106 -9.87 -4.67 10.87
C ALA A 106 -8.77 -4.08 11.77
N ALA A 107 -8.03 -3.07 11.30
CA ALA A 107 -7.03 -2.36 12.10
C ALA A 107 -7.66 -1.65 13.31
N ALA A 108 -8.80 -0.98 13.12
CA ALA A 108 -9.52 -0.26 14.18
C ALA A 108 -10.12 -1.18 15.26
N SER A 109 -10.48 -2.43 14.89
CA SER A 109 -11.09 -3.41 15.80
C SER A 109 -10.08 -4.25 16.59
N ARG A 110 -8.77 -4.16 16.30
CA ARG A 110 -7.74 -4.83 17.09
C ARG A 110 -7.66 -4.18 18.49
N PRO A 111 -7.91 -4.92 19.58
CA PRO A 111 -7.74 -4.38 20.91
C PRO A 111 -6.28 -3.95 21.07
N ARG A 112 -6.04 -2.69 21.44
CA ARG A 112 -4.71 -2.18 21.79
C ARG A 112 -4.17 -3.06 22.91
N SER A 113 -3.32 -4.02 22.57
CA SER A 113 -2.73 -4.91 23.57
C SER A 113 -2.05 -4.05 24.64
N ARG A 114 -2.62 -4.04 25.85
CA ARG A 114 -1.90 -3.63 27.05
C ARG A 114 -0.86 -4.72 27.29
N LEU A 115 0.33 -4.57 26.71
CA LEU A 115 1.40 -5.49 26.98
C LEU A 115 1.78 -5.41 28.46
N TRP A 116 1.57 -6.56 29.09
CA TRP A 116 1.65 -6.88 30.49
C TRP A 116 3.02 -6.56 31.11
N SER A 117 2.99 -5.89 32.27
CA SER A 117 4.05 -5.93 33.25
C SER A 117 3.93 -7.21 34.10
N TRP A 118 4.86 -8.14 33.93
CA TRP A 118 5.23 -9.21 34.88
C TRP A 118 6.48 -9.89 34.27
N ARG A 119 7.57 -10.23 34.95
CA ARG A 119 7.91 -10.38 36.37
C ARG A 119 9.42 -10.62 36.47
N ARG A 120 10.09 -10.11 37.51
CA ARG A 120 10.80 -10.96 38.51
C ARG A 120 11.40 -10.10 39.62
N SER A 121 10.70 -10.08 40.76
CA SER A 121 11.38 -10.13 42.06
C SER A 121 12.24 -11.39 42.11
N ARG A 122 13.55 -11.23 42.23
CA ARG A 122 14.47 -12.04 43.04
C ARG A 122 15.82 -11.32 43.17
N LYS A 123 16.18 -11.01 44.40
CA LYS A 123 17.52 -10.96 45.03
C LYS A 123 17.25 -10.35 46.41
N ASP A 124 16.97 -11.23 47.37
CA ASP A 124 17.91 -11.78 48.36
C ASP A 124 17.88 -10.89 49.61
#